data_AF-A0A2W5YLD2-F1
#
_entry.id   AF-A0A2W5YLD2-F1
#
_cell.length_a   1.000
_cell.length_b   1.000
_cell.length_c   1.000
_cell.angle_alpha   90.00
_cell.angle_beta   90.00
_cell.angle_gamma   90.00
#
_symmetry.space_group_name_H-M   'P 1'
#
loop_
_entity.id
_entity.type
_entity.pdbx_description
1 polymer ?
#
loop_
_entity_poly.entity_id
_entity_poly.type
_entity_poly.pdbx_seq_one_letter_code
_entity_poly.pdbx_strand_id
1 'polypeptide(L)'
;MTLSRVLVLLIAFSVSSPAPAQTIGERIKDIFSTPTPTPHKKKRAAPKESPTPSASASPRKKKKASPTPAEEESPSHSTSPKRRKKSSPSPSPTETPSPFPAETPTPSASPSPEPNKRGAPNASLSPDAIAGFEHYPEKVQKLLTSALELTSRNLDYKYGSADPANGGMDCSGFVYFVLTQSGIGEVPRDSSAQYVWARKAGTFEPVVSRKDDSFEFDNLKPGDLLFWTGTYSIERDPPITHAMIYLGREKKSGARIMVGASDGRTYQSQQRFGVSVFDFKLPRAEKEEDGKAHPRFVGYAHVPGLQE
;
A
#
# COMPACT_ATOMS: atom_id res chain seq x y z
N MET A 1 -65.71 -27.34 22.24
CA MET A 1 -66.26 -26.21 23.02
C MET A 1 -65.50 -26.11 24.32
N THR A 2 -64.65 -25.10 24.51
CA THR A 2 -64.10 -24.71 25.81
C THR A 2 -63.49 -23.30 25.72
N LEU A 3 -64.22 -22.38 26.36
CA LEU A 3 -63.82 -21.11 26.98
C LEU A 3 -62.41 -20.54 26.73
N SER A 4 -62.39 -19.42 25.99
CA SER A 4 -62.00 -18.08 26.47
C SER A 4 -60.97 -17.98 27.62
N ARG A 5 -59.86 -17.26 27.34
CA ARG A 5 -59.36 -16.18 28.22
C ARG A 5 -58.45 -15.22 27.45
N VAL A 6 -58.94 -14.01 27.24
CA VAL A 6 -58.13 -12.86 26.80
C VAL A 6 -57.25 -12.42 27.96
N LEU A 7 -55.93 -12.35 27.75
CA LEU A 7 -55.00 -11.76 28.70
C LEU A 7 -54.55 -10.39 28.20
N VAL A 8 -55.08 -9.33 28.82
CA VAL A 8 -54.64 -7.95 28.57
C VAL A 8 -53.33 -7.74 29.33
N LEU A 9 -52.22 -7.56 28.60
CA LEU A 9 -50.93 -7.23 29.20
C LEU A 9 -50.85 -5.71 29.42
N LEU A 10 -50.90 -5.27 30.68
CA LEU A 10 -50.76 -3.87 31.05
C LEU A 10 -49.31 -3.40 30.85
N ILE A 11 -49.13 -2.34 30.06
CA ILE A 11 -47.84 -1.68 29.85
C ILE A 11 -47.57 -0.74 31.02
N ALA A 12 -46.56 -1.05 31.83
CA ALA A 12 -46.07 -0.15 32.87
C ALA A 12 -44.94 0.74 32.31
N PHE A 13 -45.24 2.01 32.03
CA PHE A 13 -44.22 3.02 31.71
C PHE A 13 -43.50 3.46 32.98
N SER A 14 -42.24 3.04 33.16
CA SER A 14 -41.35 3.59 34.19
C SER A 14 -40.73 4.91 33.71
N VAL A 15 -41.29 6.02 34.18
CA VAL A 15 -40.70 7.35 33.97
C VAL A 15 -39.46 7.50 34.85
N SER A 16 -38.28 7.57 34.24
CA SER A 16 -37.02 7.85 34.94
C SER A 16 -36.67 9.33 34.81
N SER A 17 -36.68 10.07 35.92
CA SER A 17 -36.23 11.46 35.97
C SER A 17 -34.69 11.54 35.96
N PRO A 18 -34.09 12.55 35.31
CA PRO A 18 -32.64 12.69 35.23
C PRO A 18 -32.03 13.25 36.53
N ALA A 19 -30.91 12.68 36.96
CA ALA A 19 -30.05 13.26 37.99
C ALA A 19 -29.04 14.26 37.37
N PRO A 20 -28.65 15.33 38.09
CA PRO A 20 -27.92 16.46 37.50
C PRO A 20 -26.44 16.18 37.23
N ALA A 21 -25.90 16.88 36.23
CA ALA A 21 -24.47 16.89 35.91
C ALA A 21 -23.63 17.45 37.07
N GLN A 22 -22.45 16.86 37.31
CA GLN A 22 -21.43 17.42 38.19
C GLN A 22 -20.24 17.94 37.38
N THR A 23 -19.91 19.21 37.61
CA THR A 23 -18.92 19.97 36.85
C THR A 23 -17.50 19.73 37.35
N ILE A 24 -16.54 19.72 36.42
CA ILE A 24 -15.10 19.64 36.71
C ILE A 24 -14.66 20.91 37.44
N GLY A 25 -14.25 20.82 38.71
CA GLY A 25 -13.85 22.05 39.43
C GLY A 25 -13.31 21.97 40.86
N GLU A 26 -13.07 20.80 41.49
CA GLU A 26 -12.72 20.81 42.93
C GLU A 26 -11.80 19.67 43.41
N ARG A 27 -10.61 19.52 42.81
CA ARG A 27 -9.52 18.66 43.34
C ARG A 27 -8.12 19.24 43.13
N ILE A 28 -7.84 20.40 43.73
CA ILE A 28 -6.47 20.89 43.95
C ILE A 28 -6.38 21.55 45.33
N LYS A 29 -5.91 20.79 46.33
CA LYS A 29 -5.12 21.17 47.53
C LYS A 29 -4.98 19.94 48.46
N ASP A 30 -4.06 20.04 49.42
CA ASP A 30 -3.87 19.11 50.56
C ASP A 30 -3.23 17.73 50.32
N ILE A 31 -2.17 17.69 49.51
CA ILE A 31 -1.07 16.70 49.68
C ILE A 31 0.29 17.42 49.67
N PHE A 32 0.51 18.30 50.66
CA PHE A 32 1.82 18.87 50.97
C PHE A 32 2.00 19.00 52.49
N SER A 33 2.56 17.96 53.11
CA SER A 33 3.28 18.06 54.40
C SER A 33 4.32 16.93 54.49
N THR A 34 5.47 17.30 55.01
CA THR A 34 6.81 16.68 54.90
C THR A 34 7.07 15.60 56.00
N PRO A 35 8.18 14.81 56.01
CA PRO A 35 9.50 15.15 55.48
C PRO A 35 10.37 14.09 54.77
N THR A 36 11.40 14.65 54.13
CA THR A 36 12.53 14.09 53.37
C THR A 36 13.49 13.19 54.16
N PRO A 37 14.06 12.16 53.52
CA PRO A 37 15.45 11.75 53.73
C PRO A 37 16.33 12.04 52.50
N THR A 38 17.41 12.82 52.69
CA THR A 38 18.37 13.24 51.65
C THR A 38 19.51 12.20 51.48
N PRO A 39 20.26 12.19 50.37
CA PRO A 39 20.93 10.96 49.90
C PRO A 39 22.38 10.79 50.37
N HIS A 40 22.80 9.52 50.54
CA HIS A 40 24.21 9.18 50.72
C HIS A 40 25.00 9.24 49.39
N LYS A 41 25.73 10.34 49.18
CA LYS A 41 26.82 10.41 48.19
C LYS A 41 27.96 9.46 48.59
N LYS A 42 28.35 8.54 47.70
CA LYS A 42 29.72 7.98 47.68
C LYS A 42 30.61 8.80 46.72
N LYS A 43 31.92 8.73 46.94
CA LYS A 43 32.87 9.82 46.59
C LYS A 43 33.21 9.91 45.10
N ARG A 44 33.39 11.18 44.68
CA ARG A 44 34.03 11.68 43.46
C ARG A 44 35.52 11.28 43.40
N ALA A 45 36.03 10.93 42.22
CA ALA A 45 37.46 10.85 41.93
C ALA A 45 37.76 11.36 40.51
N ALA A 46 38.53 12.46 40.44
CA ALA A 46 39.23 13.06 39.31
C ALA A 46 40.17 14.12 39.90
N PRO A 47 41.29 14.55 39.26
CA PRO A 47 41.71 14.29 37.88
C PRO A 47 43.17 13.75 37.75
N LYS A 48 43.63 13.54 36.51
CA LYS A 48 45.02 13.70 36.01
C LYS A 48 44.96 13.60 34.47
N GLU A 49 45.12 14.71 33.76
CA GLU A 49 46.39 15.20 33.16
C GLU A 49 46.81 14.41 31.90
N SER A 50 46.89 15.13 30.78
CA SER A 50 47.44 14.67 29.50
C SER A 50 48.96 14.43 29.59
N PRO A 51 49.57 13.81 28.56
CA PRO A 51 50.21 14.69 27.59
C PRO A 51 50.03 14.27 26.13
N THR A 52 49.90 15.27 25.26
CA THR A 52 50.30 15.18 23.85
C THR A 52 51.79 15.52 23.73
N PRO A 53 52.52 14.86 22.83
CA PRO A 53 53.29 15.59 21.82
C PRO A 53 52.96 15.04 20.41
N SER A 54 52.66 15.84 19.39
CA SER A 54 53.39 16.97 18.78
C SER A 54 54.46 16.56 17.74
N ALA A 55 54.08 16.75 16.47
CA ALA A 55 54.88 17.18 15.31
C ALA A 55 56.19 16.48 14.89
N SER A 56 56.17 15.92 13.66
CA SER A 56 57.22 16.00 12.62
C SER A 56 56.71 15.38 11.31
N ALA A 57 56.95 15.85 10.08
CA ALA A 57 57.29 17.17 9.56
C ALA A 57 56.82 17.25 8.07
N SER A 58 56.62 18.46 7.54
CA SER A 58 56.30 18.73 6.11
C SER A 58 57.61 18.89 5.30
N PRO A 59 57.63 18.93 3.93
CA PRO A 59 57.16 20.14 3.22
C PRO A 59 56.72 20.03 1.73
N ARG A 60 55.70 20.85 1.38
CA ARG A 60 55.60 21.73 0.16
C ARG A 60 55.62 21.06 -1.25
N LYS A 61 54.86 21.55 -2.24
CA LYS A 61 54.67 22.98 -2.61
C LYS A 61 53.23 23.33 -3.03
N LYS A 62 52.80 24.53 -2.63
CA LYS A 62 51.65 25.27 -3.17
C LYS A 62 52.03 25.93 -4.52
N LYS A 63 51.04 26.19 -5.37
CA LYS A 63 50.81 27.54 -5.95
C LYS A 63 49.31 27.75 -6.23
N LYS A 64 48.78 28.89 -5.79
CA LYS A 64 47.49 29.47 -6.23
C LYS A 64 47.72 30.22 -7.55
N ALA A 65 46.70 30.32 -8.40
CA ALA A 65 46.02 31.57 -8.73
C ALA A 65 44.89 31.35 -9.75
N SER A 66 43.75 32.02 -9.54
CA SER A 66 42.76 32.34 -10.58
C SER A 66 43.01 33.79 -11.03
N PRO A 67 42.59 34.22 -12.23
CA PRO A 67 41.27 34.87 -12.31
C PRO A 67 40.43 34.57 -13.57
N THR A 68 39.12 34.77 -13.45
CA THR A 68 38.06 34.96 -14.48
C THR A 68 37.86 36.50 -14.65
N PRO A 69 37.15 37.10 -15.65
CA PRO A 69 36.28 36.58 -16.73
C PRO A 69 36.91 36.73 -18.16
N ALA A 70 36.23 36.63 -19.32
CA ALA A 70 34.80 36.67 -19.71
C ALA A 70 34.55 35.97 -21.10
N GLU A 71 33.44 36.03 -21.86
CA GLU A 71 32.10 36.71 -21.75
C GLU A 71 31.01 35.87 -22.52
N GLU A 72 30.21 36.50 -23.40
CA GLU A 72 29.17 36.02 -24.35
C GLU A 72 29.74 35.28 -25.61
N GLU A 73 28.97 34.63 -26.51
CA GLU A 73 27.57 34.78 -26.92
C GLU A 73 27.00 33.49 -27.58
N SER A 74 25.68 33.38 -27.71
CA SER A 74 24.98 32.41 -28.57
C SER A 74 24.31 33.18 -29.71
N PRO A 75 24.12 32.63 -30.94
CA PRO A 75 22.87 31.88 -31.14
C PRO A 75 22.85 30.79 -32.24
N SER A 76 21.82 29.95 -32.12
CA SER A 76 20.98 29.36 -33.18
C SER A 76 21.16 29.89 -34.62
N HIS A 77 21.16 28.99 -35.63
CA HIS A 77 19.99 28.80 -36.52
C HIS A 77 20.12 27.61 -37.49
N SER A 78 18.97 27.08 -37.90
CA SER A 78 18.80 25.96 -38.82
C SER A 78 18.87 26.38 -40.30
N THR A 79 19.18 25.43 -41.19
CA THR A 79 18.43 25.23 -42.46
C THR A 79 18.88 23.96 -43.19
N SER A 80 17.93 23.26 -43.82
CA SER A 80 18.16 22.28 -44.89
C SER A 80 17.76 22.90 -46.23
N PRO A 81 18.33 22.46 -47.37
CA PRO A 81 17.44 21.77 -48.33
C PRO A 81 18.08 20.67 -49.23
N LYS A 82 17.37 19.54 -49.32
CA LYS A 82 17.02 18.73 -50.52
C LYS A 82 17.96 18.66 -51.78
N ARG A 83 18.48 17.44 -52.01
CA ARG A 83 18.06 16.47 -53.09
C ARG A 83 18.51 16.66 -54.57
N ARG A 84 19.44 15.82 -55.06
CA ARG A 84 19.37 14.95 -56.30
C ARG A 84 20.74 14.24 -56.58
N LYS A 85 20.78 12.91 -56.82
CA LYS A 85 20.95 12.17 -58.12
C LYS A 85 22.22 12.55 -58.94
N LYS A 86 23.01 11.65 -59.59
CA LYS A 86 22.96 10.18 -59.83
C LYS A 86 24.16 9.75 -60.73
N SER A 87 24.95 8.71 -60.39
CA SER A 87 25.66 7.81 -61.35
C SER A 87 26.49 6.70 -60.64
N SER A 88 26.63 5.53 -61.29
CA SER A 88 27.54 4.41 -60.93
C SER A 88 28.62 4.24 -62.03
N PRO A 89 29.58 3.27 -62.01
CA PRO A 89 29.35 1.81 -61.92
C PRO A 89 30.32 1.02 -60.98
N SER A 90 30.06 -0.30 -60.93
CA SER A 90 30.74 -1.37 -60.17
C SER A 90 32.10 -1.78 -60.80
N PRO A 91 32.95 -2.61 -60.14
CA PRO A 91 32.68 -4.05 -59.97
C PRO A 91 32.89 -4.63 -58.55
N SER A 92 32.12 -5.69 -58.27
CA SER A 92 32.30 -6.61 -57.13
C SER A 92 33.53 -7.52 -57.35
N PRO A 93 34.05 -8.21 -56.32
CA PRO A 93 33.69 -9.63 -56.25
C PRO A 93 33.51 -10.24 -54.84
N THR A 94 32.86 -11.41 -54.87
CA THR A 94 32.92 -12.53 -53.91
C THR A 94 32.14 -12.43 -52.59
N GLU A 95 31.13 -13.30 -52.51
CA GLU A 95 30.34 -13.61 -51.32
C GLU A 95 31.07 -14.60 -50.40
N THR A 96 30.89 -14.46 -49.08
CA THR A 96 30.88 -15.57 -48.12
C THR A 96 29.86 -15.22 -47.03
N PRO A 97 28.84 -16.05 -46.77
CA PRO A 97 27.76 -15.70 -45.85
C PRO A 97 28.19 -15.83 -44.38
N SER A 98 27.97 -14.77 -43.61
CA SER A 98 28.05 -14.81 -42.14
C SER A 98 26.67 -15.19 -41.57
N PRO A 99 26.58 -16.13 -40.60
CA PRO A 99 25.29 -16.69 -40.18
C PRO A 99 24.42 -15.72 -39.36
N PHE A 100 23.12 -16.02 -39.36
CA PHE A 100 22.04 -15.29 -38.67
C PHE A 100 22.35 -14.95 -37.20
N PRO A 101 21.86 -13.80 -36.68
CA PRO A 101 21.86 -13.54 -35.24
C PRO A 101 20.94 -14.54 -34.52
N ALA A 102 21.42 -15.07 -33.39
CA ALA A 102 20.69 -16.06 -32.60
C ALA A 102 19.39 -15.49 -32.01
N GLU A 103 18.34 -16.31 -32.00
CA GLU A 103 17.06 -15.98 -31.38
C GLU A 103 17.22 -15.84 -29.85
N THR A 104 16.73 -14.73 -29.30
CA THR A 104 16.60 -14.54 -27.85
C THR A 104 15.63 -15.58 -27.29
N PRO A 105 15.98 -16.36 -26.25
CA PRO A 105 15.06 -17.34 -25.68
C PRO A 105 13.88 -16.65 -25.00
N THR A 106 12.69 -16.85 -25.58
CA THR A 106 11.40 -16.46 -24.99
C THR A 106 11.26 -17.09 -23.60
N PRO A 107 10.90 -16.33 -22.54
CA PRO A 107 10.71 -16.92 -21.22
C PRO A 107 9.54 -17.92 -21.27
N SER A 108 9.83 -19.16 -20.90
CA SER A 108 8.85 -20.25 -20.85
C SER A 108 7.71 -19.91 -19.89
N ALA A 109 6.48 -19.89 -20.40
CA ALA A 109 5.30 -19.69 -19.57
C ALA A 109 5.12 -20.93 -18.66
N SER A 110 5.31 -20.73 -17.35
CA SER A 110 4.94 -21.72 -16.35
C SER A 110 3.46 -22.10 -16.53
N PRO A 111 3.08 -23.39 -16.53
CA PRO A 111 1.71 -23.79 -16.81
C PRO A 111 0.75 -23.21 -15.77
N SER A 112 -0.23 -22.45 -16.25
CA SER A 112 -1.38 -22.04 -15.45
C SER A 112 -2.11 -23.29 -14.93
N PRO A 113 -2.47 -23.36 -13.63
CA PRO A 113 -3.22 -24.49 -13.10
C PRO A 113 -4.59 -24.64 -13.78
N GLU A 114 -5.04 -25.88 -13.93
CA GLU A 114 -6.27 -26.24 -14.65
C GLU A 114 -7.55 -25.76 -13.93
N PRO A 115 -8.64 -25.48 -14.69
CA PRO A 115 -9.84 -24.84 -14.15
C PRO A 115 -10.79 -25.83 -13.47
N ASN A 116 -10.41 -26.39 -12.31
CA ASN A 116 -11.29 -27.32 -11.58
C ASN A 116 -11.30 -27.19 -10.05
N LYS A 117 -11.73 -26.01 -9.58
CA LYS A 117 -12.63 -25.80 -8.42
C LYS A 117 -12.97 -24.31 -8.35
N ARG A 118 -13.97 -23.87 -9.14
CA ARG A 118 -14.51 -22.50 -8.96
C ARG A 118 -15.06 -22.41 -7.53
N GLY A 119 -14.50 -21.50 -6.74
CA GLY A 119 -14.96 -21.22 -5.38
C GLY A 119 -16.34 -20.57 -5.36
N ALA A 120 -16.72 -20.06 -4.19
CA ALA A 120 -17.96 -19.31 -4.08
C ALA A 120 -17.88 -18.04 -4.96
N PRO A 121 -18.99 -17.60 -5.58
CA PRO A 121 -19.00 -16.48 -6.54
C PRO A 121 -18.47 -15.18 -5.91
N ASN A 122 -18.04 -14.24 -6.74
CA ASN A 122 -17.49 -12.96 -6.29
C ASN A 122 -18.45 -12.28 -5.30
N ALA A 123 -17.94 -11.88 -4.14
CA ALA A 123 -18.68 -11.13 -3.16
C ALA A 123 -18.67 -9.64 -3.52
N SER A 124 -19.84 -9.02 -3.42
CA SER A 124 -20.06 -7.58 -3.59
C SER A 124 -20.76 -7.01 -2.36
N LEU A 125 -20.65 -5.70 -2.16
CA LEU A 125 -21.32 -4.96 -1.09
C LEU A 125 -21.94 -3.68 -1.64
N SER A 126 -23.11 -3.29 -1.11
CA SER A 126 -23.57 -1.90 -1.23
C SER A 126 -22.65 -0.99 -0.40
N PRO A 127 -22.34 0.23 -0.85
CA PRO A 127 -21.71 1.26 -0.01
C PRO A 127 -22.41 1.45 1.34
N ASP A 128 -23.74 1.34 1.39
CA ASP A 128 -24.52 1.44 2.63
C ASP A 128 -24.19 0.36 3.67
N ALA A 129 -23.55 -0.74 3.27
CA ALA A 129 -23.08 -1.80 4.17
C ALA A 129 -21.73 -1.45 4.84
N ILE A 130 -21.09 -0.32 4.49
CA ILE A 130 -19.80 0.12 5.02
C ILE A 130 -20.01 1.22 6.08
N ALA A 131 -19.49 1.02 7.29
CA ALA A 131 -19.71 1.89 8.43
C ALA A 131 -19.12 3.30 8.22
N GLY A 132 -19.98 4.32 8.31
CA GLY A 132 -19.59 5.71 8.13
C GLY A 132 -19.40 6.13 6.67
N PHE A 133 -19.73 5.30 5.68
CA PHE A 133 -19.46 5.56 4.26
C PHE A 133 -19.96 6.93 3.79
N GLU A 134 -21.18 7.27 4.20
CA GLU A 134 -21.84 8.54 3.91
C GLU A 134 -21.09 9.78 4.45
N HIS A 135 -20.13 9.59 5.37
CA HIS A 135 -19.28 10.63 5.95
C HIS A 135 -17.84 10.63 5.37
N TYR A 136 -17.50 9.72 4.44
CA TYR A 136 -16.17 9.72 3.80
C TYR A 136 -16.03 10.91 2.83
N PRO A 137 -14.82 11.40 2.52
CA PRO A 137 -14.62 12.42 1.49
C PRO A 137 -15.22 12.00 0.14
N GLU A 138 -15.78 12.92 -0.64
CA GLU A 138 -16.48 12.60 -1.90
C GLU A 138 -15.61 11.82 -2.90
N LYS A 139 -14.32 12.16 -3.00
CA LYS A 139 -13.34 11.41 -3.81
C LYS A 139 -13.22 9.94 -3.36
N VAL A 140 -13.18 9.70 -2.05
CA VAL A 140 -13.13 8.35 -1.46
C VAL A 140 -14.45 7.61 -1.71
N GLN A 141 -15.60 8.25 -1.51
CA GLN A 141 -16.91 7.64 -1.81
C GLN A 141 -16.99 7.20 -3.28
N LYS A 142 -16.61 8.08 -4.21
CA LYS A 142 -16.59 7.78 -5.66
C LYS A 142 -15.67 6.60 -5.98
N LEU A 143 -14.43 6.63 -5.48
CA LEU A 143 -13.42 5.60 -5.71
C LEU A 143 -13.88 4.23 -5.19
N LEU A 144 -14.40 4.17 -3.97
CA LEU A 144 -14.89 2.92 -3.38
C LEU A 144 -16.16 2.42 -4.08
N THR A 145 -17.03 3.32 -4.55
CA THR A 145 -18.22 2.95 -5.34
C THR A 145 -17.80 2.29 -6.67
N SER A 146 -16.87 2.89 -7.41
CA SER A 146 -16.32 2.29 -8.64
C SER A 146 -15.57 0.98 -8.38
N ALA A 147 -14.87 0.86 -7.25
CA ALA A 147 -14.23 -0.38 -6.83
C ALA A 147 -15.24 -1.51 -6.56
N LEU A 148 -16.35 -1.20 -5.88
CA LEU A 148 -17.44 -2.13 -5.60
C LEU A 148 -18.21 -2.51 -6.87
N GLU A 149 -18.42 -1.58 -7.81
CA GLU A 149 -19.07 -1.85 -9.09
C GLU A 149 -18.33 -2.94 -9.90
N LEU A 150 -16.99 -2.98 -9.85
CA LEU A 150 -16.23 -4.04 -10.51
C LEU A 150 -16.49 -5.44 -9.92
N THR A 151 -16.83 -5.53 -8.62
CA THR A 151 -17.11 -6.82 -7.97
C THR A 151 -18.41 -7.47 -8.43
N SER A 152 -19.39 -6.70 -8.92
CA SER A 152 -20.65 -7.22 -9.45
C SER A 152 -20.54 -7.72 -10.91
N ARG A 153 -19.40 -7.50 -11.57
CA ARG A 153 -19.14 -7.90 -12.97
C ARG A 153 -18.64 -9.33 -13.14
N ASN A 154 -18.52 -10.11 -12.05
CA ASN A 154 -18.04 -11.51 -12.04
C ASN A 154 -16.70 -11.69 -12.82
N LEU A 155 -15.71 -10.85 -12.49
CA LEU A 155 -14.40 -10.86 -13.11
C LEU A 155 -13.46 -11.83 -12.38
N ASP A 156 -12.74 -12.65 -13.13
CA ASP A 156 -11.77 -13.63 -12.61
C ASP A 156 -10.46 -12.97 -12.16
N TYR A 157 -9.57 -13.75 -11.52
CA TYR A 157 -8.19 -13.32 -11.27
C TYR A 157 -7.36 -13.60 -12.53
N LYS A 158 -6.76 -12.57 -13.12
CA LYS A 158 -6.01 -12.69 -14.38
C LYS A 158 -4.68 -11.98 -14.28
N TYR A 159 -3.63 -12.77 -14.04
CA TYR A 159 -2.25 -12.29 -13.95
C TYR A 159 -1.87 -11.44 -15.18
N GLY A 160 -1.27 -10.28 -14.95
CA GLY A 160 -0.89 -9.33 -16.00
C GLY A 160 -2.02 -8.40 -16.48
N SER A 161 -3.28 -8.63 -16.11
CA SER A 161 -4.42 -7.81 -16.54
C SER A 161 -4.74 -6.65 -15.59
N ALA A 162 -4.97 -5.47 -16.16
CA ALA A 162 -5.54 -4.30 -15.47
C ALA A 162 -6.81 -3.75 -16.14
N ASP A 163 -7.34 -4.46 -17.13
CA ASP A 163 -8.55 -4.06 -17.85
C ASP A 163 -9.67 -5.08 -17.57
N PRO A 164 -10.80 -4.67 -16.99
CA PRO A 164 -11.92 -5.58 -16.74
C PRO A 164 -12.51 -6.19 -18.03
N ALA A 165 -12.33 -5.56 -19.20
CA ALA A 165 -12.77 -6.11 -20.48
C ALA A 165 -12.05 -7.43 -20.84
N ASN A 166 -10.89 -7.71 -20.25
CA ASN A 166 -10.16 -8.97 -20.41
C ASN A 166 -10.79 -10.15 -19.62
N GLY A 167 -11.95 -9.97 -18.98
CA GLY A 167 -12.65 -10.97 -18.17
C GLY A 167 -12.07 -11.16 -16.76
N GLY A 168 -11.01 -10.44 -16.41
CA GLY A 168 -10.33 -10.57 -15.13
C GLY A 168 -9.18 -9.59 -14.96
N MET A 169 -8.74 -9.42 -13.72
CA MET A 169 -7.70 -8.47 -13.32
C MET A 169 -6.72 -9.12 -12.33
N ASP A 170 -5.48 -8.63 -12.25
CA ASP A 170 -4.59 -8.93 -11.13
C ASP A 170 -4.68 -7.88 -10.02
N CYS A 171 -4.07 -8.19 -8.87
CA CYS A 171 -4.17 -7.37 -7.65
C CYS A 171 -3.75 -5.90 -7.88
N SER A 172 -2.56 -5.67 -8.45
CA SER A 172 -2.09 -4.32 -8.77
C SER A 172 -2.81 -3.68 -9.95
N GLY A 173 -3.33 -4.49 -10.89
CA GLY A 173 -4.09 -4.02 -12.04
C GLY A 173 -5.47 -3.49 -11.66
N PHE A 174 -6.13 -4.12 -10.70
CA PHE A 174 -7.32 -3.58 -10.05
C PHE A 174 -7.04 -2.23 -9.39
N VAL A 175 -5.99 -2.12 -8.56
CA VAL A 175 -5.59 -0.87 -7.91
C VAL A 175 -5.32 0.22 -8.95
N TYR A 176 -4.50 -0.09 -9.96
CA TYR A 176 -4.17 0.81 -11.06
C TYR A 176 -5.43 1.37 -11.74
N PHE A 177 -6.36 0.48 -12.13
CA PHE A 177 -7.58 0.84 -12.83
C PHE A 177 -8.49 1.74 -11.98
N VAL A 178 -8.77 1.34 -10.73
CA VAL A 178 -9.67 2.08 -9.82
C VAL A 178 -9.12 3.47 -9.50
N LEU A 179 -7.82 3.58 -9.20
CA LEU A 179 -7.20 4.87 -8.92
C LEU A 179 -7.18 5.78 -10.16
N THR A 180 -6.78 5.25 -11.32
CA THR A 180 -6.74 6.00 -12.59
C THR A 180 -8.13 6.51 -12.98
N GLN A 181 -9.15 5.65 -12.91
CA GLN A 181 -10.54 6.05 -13.23
C GLN A 181 -11.14 7.02 -12.21
N SER A 182 -10.59 7.07 -10.99
CA SER A 182 -10.92 8.09 -9.98
C SER A 182 -10.19 9.43 -10.21
N GLY A 183 -9.34 9.53 -11.22
CA GLY A 183 -8.58 10.74 -11.57
C GLY A 183 -7.24 10.88 -10.85
N ILE A 184 -6.76 9.84 -10.14
CA ILE A 184 -5.44 9.84 -9.53
C ILE A 184 -4.38 9.60 -10.62
N GLY A 185 -3.48 10.56 -10.78
CA GLY A 185 -2.38 10.51 -11.76
C GLY A 185 -1.20 9.65 -11.32
N GLU A 186 -0.34 9.30 -12.29
CA GLU A 186 0.96 8.63 -12.08
C GLU A 186 0.94 7.29 -11.33
N VAL A 187 -0.24 6.67 -11.19
CA VAL A 187 -0.41 5.39 -10.49
C VAL A 187 0.41 4.30 -11.21
N PRO A 188 1.37 3.63 -10.54
CA PRO A 188 2.15 2.59 -11.18
C PRO A 188 1.34 1.31 -11.43
N ARG A 189 1.73 0.54 -12.45
CA ARG A 189 1.04 -0.70 -12.84
C ARG A 189 1.35 -1.90 -11.93
N ASP A 190 2.55 -2.00 -11.39
CA ASP A 190 2.99 -3.10 -10.52
C ASP A 190 2.85 -2.77 -9.03
N SER A 191 2.54 -3.78 -8.22
CA SER A 191 2.39 -3.69 -6.75
C SER A 191 3.63 -3.13 -6.02
N SER A 192 4.84 -3.49 -6.44
CA SER A 192 6.09 -2.99 -5.86
C SER A 192 6.32 -1.53 -6.23
N ALA A 193 6.00 -1.17 -7.49
CA ALA A 193 6.07 0.21 -7.95
C ALA A 193 5.02 1.09 -7.24
N GLN A 194 3.80 0.60 -7.01
CA GLN A 194 2.75 1.27 -6.21
C GLN A 194 3.20 1.54 -4.77
N TYR A 195 3.84 0.55 -4.13
CA TYR A 195 4.45 0.69 -2.81
C TYR A 195 5.60 1.72 -2.81
N VAL A 196 6.49 1.69 -3.81
CA VAL A 196 7.59 2.67 -3.94
C VAL A 196 7.05 4.09 -4.18
N TRP A 197 5.98 4.24 -4.95
CA TRP A 197 5.29 5.51 -5.19
C TRP A 197 4.71 6.09 -3.91
N ALA A 198 3.94 5.31 -3.14
CA ALA A 198 3.45 5.71 -1.82
C ALA A 198 4.59 6.08 -0.85
N ARG A 199 5.68 5.31 -0.84
CA ARG A 199 6.86 5.63 -0.01
C ARG A 199 7.58 6.91 -0.44
N LYS A 200 7.68 7.20 -1.74
CA LYS A 200 8.23 8.47 -2.25
C LYS A 200 7.34 9.67 -1.91
N ALA A 201 6.02 9.48 -1.85
CA ALA A 201 5.08 10.48 -1.39
C ALA A 201 5.06 10.67 0.14
N GLY A 202 5.75 9.80 0.91
CA GLY A 202 5.78 9.87 2.37
C GLY A 202 4.49 9.42 3.05
N THR A 203 3.60 8.71 2.35
CA THR A 203 2.26 8.35 2.83
C THR A 203 2.11 6.90 3.31
N PHE A 204 3.22 6.16 3.38
CA PHE A 204 3.25 4.75 3.76
C PHE A 204 3.50 4.54 5.26
N GLU A 205 2.60 3.82 5.92
CA GLU A 205 2.64 3.42 7.32
C GLU A 205 3.08 1.95 7.42
N PRO A 206 4.28 1.65 7.98
CA PRO A 206 4.76 0.28 8.15
C PRO A 206 3.97 -0.45 9.24
N VAL A 207 3.75 -1.75 9.06
CA VAL A 207 3.15 -2.60 10.10
C VAL A 207 4.04 -3.81 10.41
N VAL A 208 4.28 -4.03 11.70
CA VAL A 208 5.06 -5.16 12.24
C VAL A 208 4.16 -6.13 13.03
N SER A 209 3.08 -5.65 13.64
CA SER A 209 2.09 -6.48 14.33
C SER A 209 1.48 -7.56 13.43
N ARG A 210 1.18 -8.71 14.05
CA ARG A 210 0.36 -9.80 13.48
C ARG A 210 -1.07 -9.82 14.02
N LYS A 211 -1.47 -8.80 14.77
CA LYS A 211 -2.85 -8.58 15.24
C LYS A 211 -3.43 -7.36 14.54
N ASP A 212 -4.67 -7.44 14.08
CA ASP A 212 -5.35 -6.33 13.42
C ASP A 212 -5.90 -5.29 14.43
N ASP A 213 -5.95 -5.60 15.71
CA ASP A 213 -6.35 -4.70 16.80
C ASP A 213 -5.21 -3.82 17.35
N SER A 214 -4.01 -3.87 16.77
CA SER A 214 -2.88 -3.03 17.21
C SER A 214 -3.01 -1.57 16.76
N PHE A 215 -2.45 -0.67 17.59
CA PHE A 215 -2.37 0.79 17.33
C PHE A 215 -1.80 1.18 15.96
N GLU A 216 -0.98 0.32 15.35
CA GLU A 216 -0.45 0.53 13.99
C GLU A 216 -1.57 0.69 12.94
N PHE A 217 -2.82 0.31 13.24
CA PHE A 217 -4.00 0.49 12.38
C PHE A 217 -4.90 1.68 12.75
N ASP A 218 -4.52 2.52 13.72
CA ASP A 218 -5.34 3.66 14.15
C ASP A 218 -5.43 4.76 13.06
N ASN A 219 -4.39 4.89 12.23
CA ASN A 219 -4.37 5.79 11.09
C ASN A 219 -5.03 5.22 9.82
N LEU A 220 -5.34 3.92 9.74
CA LEU A 220 -5.83 3.25 8.52
C LEU A 220 -7.22 3.77 8.09
N LYS A 221 -7.31 4.37 6.90
CA LYS A 221 -8.49 5.06 6.36
C LYS A 221 -9.07 4.39 5.11
N PRO A 222 -10.40 4.44 4.91
CA PRO A 222 -11.03 3.99 3.67
C PRO A 222 -10.39 4.64 2.44
N GLY A 223 -10.12 3.84 1.40
CA GLY A 223 -9.35 4.23 0.23
C GLY A 223 -7.84 3.94 0.31
N ASP A 224 -7.30 3.63 1.48
CA ASP A 224 -5.87 3.30 1.64
C ASP A 224 -5.49 2.01 0.91
N LEU A 225 -4.25 1.98 0.40
CA LEU A 225 -3.66 0.79 -0.21
C LEU A 225 -3.07 -0.13 0.85
N LEU A 226 -3.29 -1.43 0.72
CA LEU A 226 -2.84 -2.48 1.62
C LEU A 226 -1.80 -3.36 0.91
N PHE A 227 -0.62 -3.58 1.49
CA PHE A 227 0.48 -4.30 0.82
C PHE A 227 0.91 -5.59 1.54
N TRP A 228 1.15 -6.65 0.77
CA TRP A 228 1.74 -7.91 1.25
C TRP A 228 2.95 -8.33 0.40
N THR A 229 3.87 -9.06 1.03
CA THR A 229 4.90 -9.88 0.37
C THR A 229 4.55 -11.36 0.49
N GLY A 230 5.22 -12.23 -0.27
CA GLY A 230 5.18 -13.68 -0.08
C GLY A 230 3.85 -14.38 -0.40
N THR A 231 2.93 -13.76 -1.14
CA THR A 231 1.70 -14.43 -1.62
C THR A 231 1.93 -15.34 -2.83
N TYR A 232 3.10 -15.24 -3.47
CA TYR A 232 3.65 -16.15 -4.47
C TYR A 232 5.17 -15.86 -4.58
N SER A 233 5.94 -16.80 -5.12
CA SER A 233 7.41 -16.65 -5.24
C SER A 233 7.78 -15.66 -6.35
N ILE A 234 8.70 -14.75 -6.06
CA ILE A 234 9.20 -13.70 -6.97
C ILE A 234 10.65 -13.31 -6.66
N GLU A 235 11.36 -12.84 -7.68
CA GLU A 235 12.69 -12.25 -7.57
C GLU A 235 12.62 -10.75 -7.93
N ARG A 236 12.18 -9.91 -6.99
CA ARG A 236 12.21 -8.43 -7.11
C ARG A 236 12.38 -7.76 -5.75
N ASP A 237 12.94 -6.55 -5.75
CA ASP A 237 13.09 -5.71 -4.57
C ASP A 237 12.38 -4.35 -4.80
N PRO A 238 11.45 -3.91 -3.94
CA PRO A 238 10.91 -4.63 -2.78
C PRO A 238 9.98 -5.79 -3.20
N PRO A 239 10.00 -6.95 -2.49
CA PRO A 239 9.24 -8.15 -2.86
C PRO A 239 7.74 -8.07 -2.50
N ILE A 240 7.10 -6.92 -2.73
CA ILE A 240 5.66 -6.76 -2.63
C ILE A 240 5.02 -7.66 -3.69
N THR A 241 4.19 -8.61 -3.27
CA THR A 241 3.50 -9.56 -4.17
C THR A 241 2.03 -9.18 -4.38
N HIS A 242 1.43 -8.37 -3.51
CA HIS A 242 -0.01 -8.14 -3.52
C HIS A 242 -0.39 -6.75 -3.02
N ALA A 243 -1.39 -6.15 -3.66
CA ALA A 243 -1.98 -4.87 -3.29
C ALA A 243 -3.52 -4.98 -3.28
N MET A 244 -4.19 -4.35 -2.31
CA MET A 244 -5.66 -4.26 -2.19
C MET A 244 -6.06 -2.85 -1.74
N ILE A 245 -7.35 -2.49 -1.84
CA ILE A 245 -7.89 -1.22 -1.33
C ILE A 245 -8.73 -1.47 -0.07
N TYR A 246 -8.48 -0.73 1.01
CA TYR A 246 -9.26 -0.82 2.24
C TYR A 246 -10.63 -0.14 2.09
N LEU A 247 -11.70 -0.85 2.45
CA LEU A 247 -13.07 -0.33 2.37
C LEU A 247 -13.52 0.37 3.66
N GLY A 248 -12.92 0.05 4.81
CA GLY A 248 -13.46 0.40 6.13
C GLY A 248 -13.94 -0.84 6.89
N ARG A 249 -14.98 -0.68 7.71
CA ARG A 249 -15.62 -1.76 8.48
C ARG A 249 -17.01 -2.08 7.93
N GLU A 250 -17.38 -3.35 7.87
CA GLU A 250 -18.75 -3.76 7.52
C GLU A 250 -19.72 -3.40 8.67
N LYS A 251 -20.83 -2.70 8.40
CA LYS A 251 -21.82 -2.27 9.42
C LYS A 251 -22.36 -3.45 10.24
N LYS A 252 -22.49 -4.63 9.63
CA LYS A 252 -23.10 -5.82 10.25
C LYS A 252 -22.18 -6.54 11.25
N SER A 253 -20.90 -6.68 10.92
CA SER A 253 -19.95 -7.48 11.71
C SER A 253 -18.93 -6.63 12.48
N GLY A 254 -18.76 -5.36 12.11
CA GLY A 254 -17.66 -4.51 12.57
C GLY A 254 -16.28 -4.93 12.05
N ALA A 255 -16.19 -6.01 11.26
CA ALA A 255 -14.94 -6.52 10.72
C ALA A 255 -14.36 -5.56 9.67
N ARG A 256 -13.03 -5.46 9.62
CA ARG A 256 -12.34 -4.73 8.55
C ARG A 256 -12.47 -5.51 7.23
N ILE A 257 -12.78 -4.78 6.16
CA ILE A 257 -13.02 -5.33 4.82
C ILE A 257 -12.21 -4.56 3.77
N MET A 258 -11.91 -5.23 2.67
CA MET A 258 -11.11 -4.70 1.58
C MET A 258 -11.63 -5.21 0.22
N VAL A 259 -11.28 -4.51 -0.84
CA VAL A 259 -11.66 -4.85 -2.22
C VAL A 259 -10.42 -4.95 -3.10
N GLY A 260 -10.46 -5.86 -4.07
CA GLY A 260 -9.40 -6.03 -5.06
C GLY A 260 -9.55 -7.32 -5.85
N ALA A 261 -8.47 -7.75 -6.49
CA ALA A 261 -8.41 -9.02 -7.20
C ALA A 261 -7.51 -10.01 -6.45
N SER A 262 -8.01 -11.20 -6.12
CA SER A 262 -7.24 -12.25 -5.45
C SER A 262 -7.69 -13.66 -5.82
N ASP A 263 -6.75 -14.60 -5.74
CA ASP A 263 -6.95 -16.02 -6.02
C ASP A 263 -6.99 -16.79 -4.68
N GLY A 264 -8.19 -16.93 -4.08
CA GLY A 264 -8.41 -17.78 -2.89
C GLY A 264 -8.43 -17.11 -1.50
N ARG A 265 -8.43 -15.77 -1.40
CA ARG A 265 -8.71 -15.07 -0.12
C ARG A 265 -10.16 -15.29 0.34
N THR A 266 -10.45 -15.13 1.64
CA THR A 266 -11.81 -15.36 2.18
C THR A 266 -12.65 -14.09 2.27
N TYR A 267 -13.97 -14.25 2.14
CA TYR A 267 -14.98 -13.31 2.64
C TYR A 267 -16.08 -14.09 3.36
N GLN A 268 -16.38 -13.71 4.61
CA GLN A 268 -17.39 -14.37 5.46
C GLN A 268 -17.20 -15.90 5.49
N SER A 269 -15.97 -16.34 5.73
CA SER A 269 -15.53 -17.75 5.80
C SER A 269 -15.65 -18.57 4.50
N GLN A 270 -16.01 -17.95 3.37
CA GLN A 270 -16.00 -18.59 2.05
C GLN A 270 -14.79 -18.10 1.25
N GLN A 271 -14.09 -18.99 0.55
CA GLN A 271 -13.07 -18.58 -0.42
C GLN A 271 -13.72 -17.87 -1.61
N ARG A 272 -13.14 -16.72 -1.98
CA ARG A 272 -13.51 -15.91 -3.14
C ARG A 272 -12.32 -15.83 -4.10
N PHE A 273 -12.65 -15.64 -5.36
CA PHE A 273 -11.72 -15.64 -6.47
C PHE A 273 -11.99 -14.42 -7.35
N GLY A 274 -10.97 -13.92 -8.03
CA GLY A 274 -11.08 -12.73 -8.89
C GLY A 274 -11.40 -11.45 -8.15
N VAL A 275 -12.13 -10.56 -8.82
CA VAL A 275 -12.43 -9.20 -8.33
C VAL A 275 -13.60 -9.26 -7.35
N SER A 276 -13.33 -9.07 -6.06
CA SER A 276 -14.28 -9.33 -4.98
C SER A 276 -14.00 -8.46 -3.75
N VAL A 277 -14.98 -8.40 -2.85
CA VAL A 277 -14.77 -8.02 -1.44
C VAL A 277 -14.15 -9.20 -0.68
N PHE A 278 -13.27 -8.90 0.28
CA PHE A 278 -12.54 -9.86 1.12
C PHE A 278 -12.46 -9.38 2.58
N ASP A 279 -12.34 -10.34 3.51
CA ASP A 279 -12.03 -10.06 4.91
C ASP A 279 -10.59 -9.49 5.01
N PHE A 280 -10.40 -8.34 5.67
CA PHE A 280 -9.04 -7.92 6.03
C PHE A 280 -8.56 -8.75 7.22
N LYS A 281 -7.68 -9.72 6.93
CA LYS A 281 -7.06 -10.60 7.92
C LYS A 281 -5.55 -10.58 7.75
N LEU A 282 -4.83 -10.45 8.87
CA LEU A 282 -3.38 -10.60 8.86
C LEU A 282 -2.98 -12.07 8.75
N PRO A 283 -1.90 -12.38 8.01
CA PRO A 283 -1.36 -13.74 7.96
C PRO A 283 -1.00 -14.25 9.35
N ARG A 284 -1.34 -15.52 9.62
CA ARG A 284 -0.95 -16.18 10.87
C ARG A 284 0.57 -16.38 10.91
N ALA A 285 1.12 -16.45 12.11
CA ALA A 285 2.50 -16.93 12.29
C ALA A 285 2.51 -18.45 12.08
N GLU A 286 2.80 -18.87 10.85
CA GLU A 286 3.11 -20.27 10.54
C GLU A 286 4.58 -20.55 10.84
N LYS A 287 4.92 -21.82 11.09
CA LYS A 287 6.31 -22.24 11.18
C LYS A 287 6.87 -22.22 9.77
N GLU A 288 8.11 -21.74 9.60
CA GLU A 288 8.79 -21.74 8.32
C GLU A 288 8.91 -23.19 7.80
N GLU A 289 8.01 -23.57 6.89
CA GLU A 289 8.09 -24.82 6.15
C GLU A 289 8.96 -24.58 4.91
N ASP A 290 10.02 -25.37 4.79
CA ASP A 290 11.14 -25.09 3.89
C ASP A 290 10.68 -24.94 2.41
N GLY A 291 11.08 -23.84 1.78
CA GLY A 291 10.83 -23.58 0.35
C GLY A 291 9.47 -22.94 -0.03
N LYS A 292 8.52 -22.72 0.88
CA LYS A 292 7.25 -22.02 0.54
C LYS A 292 7.32 -20.51 0.82
N ALA A 293 6.77 -19.72 -0.10
CA ALA A 293 6.54 -18.29 0.15
C ALA A 293 5.42 -18.11 1.19
N HIS A 294 5.74 -17.44 2.30
CA HIS A 294 4.78 -17.18 3.38
C HIS A 294 4.25 -15.74 3.28
N PRO A 295 2.92 -15.52 3.20
CA PRO A 295 2.36 -14.18 3.15
C PRO A 295 2.73 -13.36 4.38
N ARG A 296 3.26 -12.15 4.18
CA ARG A 296 3.48 -11.16 5.25
C ARG A 296 2.81 -9.85 4.88
N PHE A 297 2.02 -9.29 5.79
CA PHE A 297 1.52 -7.91 5.64
C PHE A 297 2.67 -6.93 5.91
N VAL A 298 2.84 -5.95 5.02
CA VAL A 298 3.97 -5.00 5.06
C VAL A 298 3.57 -3.69 5.72
N GLY A 299 2.33 -3.28 5.49
CA GLY A 299 1.78 -2.00 5.92
C GLY A 299 0.75 -1.49 4.91
N TYR A 300 0.35 -0.24 5.08
CA TYR A 300 -0.62 0.43 4.23
C TYR A 300 -0.14 1.82 3.81
N ALA A 301 -0.85 2.46 2.89
CA ALA A 301 -0.55 3.83 2.51
C ALA A 301 -1.80 4.64 2.18
N HIS A 302 -1.78 5.91 2.58
CA HIS A 302 -2.71 6.90 2.07
C HIS A 302 -2.40 7.17 0.60
N VAL A 303 -3.41 7.12 -0.26
CA VAL A 303 -3.27 7.48 -1.68
C VAL A 303 -3.01 9.00 -1.78
N PRO A 304 -1.89 9.44 -2.37
CA PRO A 304 -1.60 10.87 -2.54
C PRO A 304 -2.73 11.60 -3.28
N GLY A 305 -3.15 12.77 -2.77
CA GLY A 305 -4.24 13.58 -3.35
C GLY A 305 -5.68 13.06 -3.16
N LEU A 306 -5.87 11.89 -2.53
CA LEU A 306 -7.20 11.27 -2.36
C LEU A 306 -8.00 11.82 -1.16
N GLN A 307 -7.31 12.10 -0.05
CA GLN A 307 -7.93 12.55 1.21
C GLN A 307 -8.02 14.10 1.31
N GLU A 308 -7.73 14.80 0.21
CA GLU A 308 -7.77 16.27 0.03
C GLU A 308 -9.11 16.76 -0.50
#